data_AF-A0A9E3TTE0-F1
#
_entry.id   AF-A0A9E3TTE0-F1
#
_cell.length_a   1.000
_cell.length_b   1.000
_cell.length_c   1.000
_cell.angle_alpha   90.00
_cell.angle_beta   90.00
_cell.angle_gamma   90.00
#
_symmetry.space_group_name_H-M   'P 1'
#
loop_
_entity.id
_entity.type
_entity.pdbx_description
1 polymer ?
#
loop_
_entity_poly.entity_id
_entity_poly.type
_entity_poly.pdbx_seq_one_letter_code
_entity_poly.pdbx_strand_id
1 'polypeptide(L)' 'MKRLLFAVLGIGLFTTSPLLGQVTREGVMHGFDRNAPAIGEPLPNLRAYDATGQTIQLGEFKGCYTVLVFGCLT' A
#
# COMPACT_ATOMS: atom_id res chain seq x y z
N MET A 1 -33.74 -41.65 -25.49
CA MET A 1 -33.65 -40.63 -24.42
C MET A 1 -32.20 -40.60 -23.96
N LYS A 2 -31.51 -39.52 -24.28
CA LYS A 2 -30.04 -39.43 -24.38
C LYS A 2 -29.64 -38.12 -23.72
N ARG A 3 -28.55 -38.15 -22.95
CA ARG A 3 -27.75 -37.05 -22.36
C ARG A 3 -27.68 -37.08 -20.84
N LEU A 4 -26.98 -38.10 -20.34
CA LEU A 4 -26.21 -38.04 -19.11
C LEU A 4 -24.73 -37.92 -19.51
N LEU A 5 -24.00 -37.03 -18.83
CA LEU A 5 -22.53 -36.85 -18.84
C LEU A 5 -21.84 -36.61 -20.20
N PHE A 6 -21.45 -35.36 -20.44
CA PHE A 6 -20.12 -35.07 -20.99
C PHE A 6 -19.55 -33.90 -20.21
N ALA A 7 -18.63 -34.26 -19.31
CA ALA A 7 -17.80 -33.34 -18.57
C ALA A 7 -16.70 -32.79 -19.50
N VAL A 8 -16.28 -31.56 -19.21
CA VAL A 8 -14.96 -31.00 -19.49
C VAL A 8 -14.55 -30.95 -20.97
N LEU A 9 -14.85 -29.83 -21.65
CA LEU A 9 -13.89 -29.18 -22.55
C LEU A 9 -14.39 -27.79 -22.95
N GLY A 10 -13.58 -26.75 -22.70
CA GLY A 10 -13.61 -25.56 -23.56
C GLY A 10 -13.68 -24.22 -22.84
N ILE A 11 -12.49 -23.69 -22.53
CA ILE A 11 -12.16 -22.25 -22.49
C ILE A 11 -12.76 -21.49 -21.30
N GLY A 12 -12.01 -21.49 -20.20
CA GLY A 12 -12.21 -20.56 -19.11
C GLY A 12 -11.93 -19.13 -19.57
N LEU A 13 -12.98 -18.31 -19.66
CA LEU A 13 -12.85 -16.87 -19.44
C LEU A 13 -12.85 -16.62 -17.93
N PHE A 14 -11.72 -16.92 -17.28
CA PHE A 14 -11.36 -16.23 -16.05
C PHE A 14 -10.96 -14.80 -16.47
N THR A 15 -11.93 -13.90 -16.54
CA THR A 15 -11.64 -12.47 -16.55
C THR A 15 -11.14 -12.10 -15.15
N THR A 16 -9.87 -12.38 -14.85
CA THR A 16 -9.19 -11.74 -13.72
C THR A 16 -9.03 -10.28 -14.10
N SER A 17 -10.00 -9.44 -13.73
CA SER A 17 -9.80 -8.01 -13.75
C SER A 17 -8.56 -7.74 -12.90
N PRO A 18 -7.46 -7.19 -13.44
CA PRO A 18 -6.41 -6.70 -12.58
C PRO A 18 -7.03 -5.51 -11.85
N LEU A 19 -7.44 -5.71 -10.60
CA LEU A 19 -7.60 -4.60 -9.67
C LEU A 19 -6.20 -4.12 -9.34
N LEU A 20 -5.53 -3.57 -10.35
CA LEU A 20 -4.43 -2.65 -10.19
C LEU A 20 -5.06 -1.47 -9.47
N GLY A 21 -5.03 -1.52 -8.13
CA GLY A 21 -5.35 -0.39 -7.30
C GLY A 21 -4.40 0.72 -7.69
N GLN A 22 -4.83 1.57 -8.61
CA GLN A 22 -4.09 2.76 -8.97
C GLN A 22 -4.04 3.58 -7.68
N VAL A 23 -2.85 3.67 -7.09
CA VAL A 23 -2.57 4.61 -6.01
C VAL A 23 -2.67 6.00 -6.63
N THR A 24 -3.87 6.56 -6.60
CA THR A 24 -4.09 7.92 -7.09
C THR A 24 -3.56 8.90 -6.06
N ARG A 25 -3.09 10.05 -6.52
CA ARG A 25 -2.62 11.12 -5.63
C ARG A 25 -3.72 11.49 -4.64
N GLU A 26 -4.95 11.56 -5.11
CA GLU A 26 -6.14 11.89 -4.32
C GLU A 26 -6.39 10.84 -3.23
N GLY A 27 -6.22 9.55 -3.55
CA GLY A 27 -6.35 8.46 -2.59
C GLY A 27 -5.29 8.52 -1.48
N VAL A 28 -4.04 8.86 -1.84
CA VAL A 28 -2.96 9.04 -0.87
C VAL A 28 -3.21 10.25 0.03
N MET A 29 -3.60 11.39 -0.55
CA MET A 29 -3.90 12.60 0.22
C MET A 29 -5.08 12.39 1.16
N HIS A 30 -6.18 11.80 0.68
CA HIS A 30 -7.33 11.50 1.52
C HIS A 30 -7.01 10.46 2.60
N GLY A 31 -6.08 9.54 2.34
CA GLY A 31 -5.56 8.62 3.35
C GLY A 31 -4.73 9.35 4.41
N PHE A 32 -3.86 10.28 3.97
CA PHE A 32 -3.02 11.09 4.86
C PHE A 32 -3.88 12.00 5.73
N ASP A 33 -4.81 12.77 5.16
CA ASP A 33 -5.68 13.71 5.89
C ASP A 33 -6.47 13.03 7.02
N ARG A 34 -6.81 11.74 6.85
CA ARG A 34 -7.55 10.96 7.86
C ARG A 34 -6.69 10.38 8.97
N ASN A 35 -5.41 10.11 8.71
CA ASN A 35 -4.56 9.31 9.59
C ASN A 35 -3.31 10.05 10.08
N ALA A 36 -3.02 11.23 9.52
CA ALA A 36 -1.91 12.05 9.96
C ALA A 36 -2.17 12.54 11.39
N PRO A 37 -1.16 12.50 12.27
CA PRO A 37 -1.28 13.07 13.60
C PRO A 37 -1.50 14.59 13.50
N ALA A 38 -2.27 15.14 14.43
CA ALA A 38 -2.50 16.57 14.48
C ALA A 38 -1.21 17.33 14.91
N ILE A 39 -1.17 18.64 14.67
CA ILE A 39 -0.04 19.46 15.10
C ILE A 39 0.04 19.42 16.64
N GLY A 40 1.23 19.07 17.14
CA GLY A 40 1.49 18.92 18.58
C GLY A 40 1.26 17.50 19.11
N GLU A 41 0.63 16.61 18.33
CA GLU A 41 0.55 15.20 18.68
C GLU A 41 1.87 14.48 18.38
N PRO A 42 2.22 13.44 19.16
CA PRO A 42 3.39 12.64 18.88
C PRO A 42 3.25 11.92 17.53
N LEU A 43 4.35 11.91 16.76
CA LEU A 43 4.43 11.07 15.56
C LEU A 43 4.26 9.58 15.93
N PRO A 44 3.56 8.78 15.11
CA PRO A 44 3.45 7.35 15.33
C PRO A 44 4.82 6.68 15.28
N ASN A 45 4.96 5.53 15.95
CA ASN A 45 6.19 4.75 15.86
C ASN A 45 6.30 4.12 14.45
N LEU A 46 7.15 4.70 13.60
CA LEU A 46 7.37 4.24 12.23
C LEU A 46 8.66 3.44 12.11
N ARG A 47 8.59 2.38 11.30
CA ARG A 47 9.75 1.62 10.84
C ARG A 47 9.81 1.71 9.32
N ALA A 48 10.97 2.07 8.80
CA ALA A 48 11.27 2.09 7.38
C ALA A 48 12.50 1.21 7.09
N TYR A 49 12.77 1.01 5.81
CA TYR A 49 13.98 0.35 5.34
C TYR A 49 14.67 1.28 4.35
N ASP A 50 15.99 1.35 4.42
CA ASP A 50 16.79 2.08 3.44
C ASP A 50 16.99 1.27 2.15
N ALA A 51 17.77 1.83 1.22
CA ALA A 51 18.06 1.18 -0.06
C ALA A 51 18.88 -0.13 0.08
N THR A 52 19.55 -0.34 1.22
CA THR A 52 20.31 -1.57 1.51
C THR A 52 19.48 -2.62 2.26
N GLY A 53 18.23 -2.26 2.65
CA GLY A 53 17.38 -3.09 3.50
C GLY A 53 17.67 -2.95 4.99
N GLN A 54 18.55 -2.02 5.39
CA GLN A 54 18.76 -1.71 6.80
C GLN A 54 17.51 -1.06 7.38
N THR A 55 17.14 -1.48 8.58
CA THR A 55 15.98 -0.92 9.29
C THR A 55 16.31 0.46 9.84
N ILE A 56 15.41 1.41 9.61
CA ILE A 56 15.42 2.74 10.22
C ILE A 56 14.20 2.83 11.12
N GLN A 57 14.40 3.20 12.39
CA GLN A 57 13.30 3.48 13.32
C GLN A 57 13.17 4.98 13.55
N LEU A 58 11.95 5.52 13.44
CA LEU A 58 11.74 6.95 13.64
C LEU A 58 12.21 7.45 15.02
N GLY A 59 12.16 6.58 16.03
CA GLY A 59 12.65 6.87 17.38
C GLY A 59 14.15 7.19 17.45
N GLU A 60 14.94 6.78 16.46
CA GLU A 60 16.39 7.07 16.39
C GLU A 60 16.67 8.56 16.13
N PHE A 61 15.68 9.32 15.63
CA PHE A 61 15.79 10.76 15.37
C PHE A 61 15.23 11.65 16.50
N LYS A 62 14.91 11.09 17.66
CA LYS A 62 14.40 11.86 18.80
C LYS A 62 15.38 12.97 19.20
N GLY A 63 14.86 14.18 19.41
CA GLY A 63 15.65 15.36 19.75
C GLY A 63 16.19 16.12 18.53
N CYS A 64 16.08 15.56 17.33
CA CYS A 64 16.40 16.26 16.08
C CYS A 64 15.13 16.78 15.40
N TYR A 65 15.21 17.96 14.79
CA TYR A 65 14.15 18.43 13.89
C TYR A 65 14.13 17.55 12.64
N THR A 66 13.04 16.82 12.44
CA THR A 66 12.95 15.77 11.43
C THR A 66 11.73 16.01 10.54
N VAL A 67 11.93 15.97 9.22
CA VAL A 67 10.87 16.10 8.21
C VAL A 67 10.66 14.76 7.53
N LEU A 68 9.43 14.26 7.52
CA LEU A 68 9.05 13.04 6.79
C LEU A 68 8.38 13.44 5.48
N VAL A 69 8.89 12.92 4.37
CA VAL A 69 8.33 13.15 3.04
C VAL A 69 7.91 11.81 2.45
N PHE A 70 6.63 11.70 2.08
CA PHE A 70 6.09 10.53 1.40
C PHE A 70 6.02 10.80 -0.09
N GLY A 71 6.58 9.89 -0.89
CA GLY A 71 6.56 9.98 -2.34
C GLY A 71 6.88 8.63 -2.97
N CYS A 72 6.55 8.50 -4.25
CA CYS A 72 7.02 7.40 -5.08
C CYS A 72 8.24 7.86 -5.88
N LEU A 73 9.31 7.07 -5.85
CA LEU A 73 10.41 7.18 -6.80
C LEU A 73 9.94 6.48 -8.08
N THR A 74 9.70 7.25 -9.13
CA THR A 74 9.37 6.75 -10.47
C THR A 74 10.56 6.13 -11.16
#